data_AF-A0A2G6C650-F1
#
_entry.id   AF-A0A2G6C650-F1
#
_cell.length_a   1.000
_cell.length_b   1.000
_cell.length_c   1.000
_cell.angle_alpha   90.00
_cell.angle_beta   90.00
_cell.angle_gamma   90.00
#
_symmetry.space_group_name_H-M   'P 1'
#
loop_
_entity.id
_entity.type
_entity.pdbx_description
1 polymer ?
#
loop_
_entity_poly.entity_id
_entity_poly.type
_entity_poly.pdbx_seq_one_letter_code
_entity_poly.pdbx_strand_id
1 'polypeptide(L)' 'MSQDKSIEQSIKELEVALAWFHGEDFSLDKASQKFKELQKLADSIEERLSAMKNEIKLIEKDFS' A
#
# COMPACT_ATOMS: atom_id res chain seq x y z
N MET A 1 15.70 -15.28 4.51
CA MET A 1 14.48 -14.88 5.24
C MET A 1 13.85 -13.77 4.43
N SER A 2 12.73 -14.04 3.76
CA SER A 2 12.00 -13.02 3.02
C SER A 2 11.44 -12.03 4.04
N GLN A 3 12.00 -10.83 4.10
CA GLN A 3 11.43 -9.74 4.89
C GLN A 3 10.11 -9.36 4.21
N ASP A 4 9.02 -9.97 4.65
CA ASP A 4 7.68 -9.54 4.25
C ASP A 4 7.54 -8.07 4.63
N LYS A 5 7.43 -7.19 3.64
CA LYS A 5 7.36 -5.74 3.85
C LYS A 5 6.20 -5.44 4.78
N SER A 6 6.42 -4.65 5.83
CA SER A 6 5.34 -4.17 6.70
C SER A 6 4.35 -3.29 5.93
N ILE A 7 3.12 -3.16 6.43
CA ILE A 7 2.14 -2.18 5.91
C ILE A 7 2.76 -0.78 5.89
N GLU A 8 3.45 -0.38 6.96
CA GLU A 8 4.13 0.93 7.03
C GLU A 8 5.17 1.13 5.92
N GLN A 9 5.91 0.07 5.56
CA GLN A 9 6.86 0.15 4.45
C GLN A 9 6.14 0.28 3.11
N SER A 10 5.03 -0.44 2.94
CA SER A 10 4.21 -0.37 1.73
C SER A 10 3.60 1.02 1.55
N ILE A 11 3.13 1.64 2.64
CA ILE A 11 2.63 3.02 2.65
C ILE A 11 3.74 4.00 2.30
N LYS A 12 4.94 3.87 2.90
CA LYS A 12 6.08 4.72 2.54
C LYS A 12 6.48 4.59 1.07
N GLU A 13 6.44 3.37 0.52
CA GLU A 13 6.70 3.16 -0.90
C GLU A 13 5.65 3.83 -1.79
N LEU A 14 4.38 3.80 -1.38
CA LEU A 14 3.31 4.52 -2.06
C LEU A 14 3.59 6.03 -2.06
N GLU A 15 3.98 6.61 -0.93
CA GLU A 15 4.32 8.03 -0.80
C GLU A 15 5.51 8.45 -1.67
N VAL A 16 6.58 7.64 -1.68
CA VAL A 16 7.75 7.87 -2.53
C VAL A 16 7.38 7.77 -4.00
N ALA A 17 6.57 6.78 -4.37
CA ALA A 17 6.14 6.59 -5.74
C ALA A 17 5.18 7.70 -6.20
N LEU A 18 4.36 8.26 -5.30
CA LEU A 18 3.55 9.46 -5.56
C LEU A 18 4.43 10.70 -5.73
N ALA A 19 5.48 10.86 -4.91
CA ALA A 19 6.41 11.98 -5.03
C ALA A 19 7.10 12.03 -6.41
N TRP A 20 7.35 10.88 -7.04
CA TRP A 20 7.86 10.81 -8.41
C TRP A 20 6.92 11.50 -9.44
N PHE A 21 5.59 11.46 -9.25
CA PHE A 21 4.64 12.16 -10.14
C PHE A 21 4.77 13.69 -10.06
N HIS A 22 5.29 14.20 -8.95
CA HIS A 22 5.56 15.62 -8.74
C HIS A 22 7.01 16.01 -9.03
N GLY A 23 7.84 15.05 -9.46
CA GLY A 23 9.27 15.23 -9.69
C GLY A 23 9.61 15.60 -11.14
N GLU A 24 10.84 16.08 -11.34
CA GLU A 24 11.36 16.49 -12.65
C GLU A 24 11.59 15.30 -13.63
N ASP A 25 11.70 14.08 -13.11
CA ASP A 25 11.81 12.83 -13.90
C ASP A 25 10.44 12.32 -14.42
N PHE A 26 9.36 13.04 -14.15
CA PHE A 26 8.02 12.67 -14.60
C PHE A 26 7.97 12.59 -16.14
N SER A 27 7.44 11.46 -16.63
CA SER A 27 7.18 11.24 -18.04
C SER A 27 5.84 10.54 -18.22
N LEU A 28 5.02 11.07 -19.15
CA LEU A 28 3.68 10.52 -19.47
C LEU A 28 3.72 9.05 -19.91
N ASP A 29 4.78 8.65 -20.61
CA ASP A 29 4.99 7.28 -21.08
C ASP A 29 5.12 6.30 -19.90
N LYS A 30 5.93 6.69 -18.90
CA LYS A 30 6.10 5.93 -17.64
C LYS A 30 4.93 6.08 -16.69
N ALA A 31 4.18 7.19 -16.78
CA ALA A 31 3.11 7.53 -15.84
C ALA A 31 1.99 6.48 -15.84
N SER A 32 1.57 5.96 -17.00
CA SER A 32 0.51 4.95 -17.05
C SER A 32 0.92 3.64 -16.36
N GLN A 33 2.16 3.20 -16.56
CA GLN A 33 2.68 2.00 -15.89
C GLN A 33 2.82 2.22 -14.38
N LYS A 34 3.48 3.31 -13.98
CA LYS A 34 3.66 3.70 -12.58
C LYS A 34 2.32 3.84 -11.85
N PHE A 35 1.32 4.42 -12.51
CA PHE A 35 -0.02 4.57 -11.93
C PHE A 35 -0.66 3.22 -11.66
N LYS A 36 -0.58 2.26 -12.61
CA LYS A 36 -1.10 0.90 -12.39
C LYS A 36 -0.36 0.18 -11.25
N GLU A 37 0.95 0.37 -11.13
CA GLU A 37 1.74 -0.21 -10.04
C GLU A 37 1.35 0.40 -8.68
N LEU A 38 1.22 1.73 -8.61
CA LEU A 38 0.74 2.44 -7.42
C LEU A 38 -0.67 2.00 -7.03
N GLN A 39 -1.57 1.86 -7.99
CA GLN A 39 -2.94 1.43 -7.73
C GLN A 39 -2.97 0.03 -7.12
N LYS A 40 -2.16 -0.91 -7.63
CA LYS A 40 -2.01 -2.25 -7.04
C LYS A 40 -1.42 -2.21 -5.64
N LEU A 41 -0.44 -1.35 -5.40
CA LEU A 41 0.16 -1.19 -4.09
C LEU A 41 -0.86 -0.64 -3.07
N ALA A 42 -1.66 0.36 -3.47
CA ALA A 42 -2.72 0.92 -2.65
C ALA A 42 -3.80 -0.11 -2.32
N ASP A 43 -4.24 -0.88 -3.31
CA ASP A 43 -5.23 -1.96 -3.15
C ASP A 43 -4.74 -3.01 -2.14
N SER A 44 -3.49 -3.45 -2.28
CA SER A 44 -2.88 -4.40 -1.36
C SER A 44 -2.75 -3.87 0.08
N ILE A 45 -2.47 -2.58 0.25
CA ILE A 45 -2.45 -1.94 1.58
C ILE A 45 -3.85 -1.93 2.19
N GLU A 46 -4.87 -1.58 1.41
CA GLU A 46 -6.26 -1.54 1.85
C GLU A 46 -6.78 -2.92 2.27
N GLU A 47 -6.49 -3.95 1.46
CA GLU A 47 -6.82 -5.35 1.79
C GLU A 47 -6.20 -5.76 3.12
N ARG A 48 -4.92 -5.43 3.33
CA ARG A 48 -4.16 -5.82 4.52
C ARG A 48 -4.62 -5.06 5.77
N LEU A 49 -4.96 -3.78 5.65
CA LEU A 49 -5.57 -2.99 6.71
C LEU A 49 -6.96 -3.52 7.07
N SER A 50 -7.76 -3.90 6.07
CA SER A 50 -9.08 -4.48 6.28
C SER A 50 -9.01 -5.85 6.95
N ALA A 51 -8.04 -6.69 6.58
CA ALA A 51 -7.78 -7.96 7.24
C ALA A 51 -7.47 -7.76 8.74
N MET A 52 -6.53 -6.87 9.06
CA MET A 52 -6.19 -6.54 10.46
C MET A 52 -7.40 -6.02 11.24
N LYS A 53 -8.22 -5.16 10.64
CA LYS A 53 -9.46 -4.66 11.27
C LYS A 53 -10.44 -5.79 11.57
N ASN A 54 -10.58 -6.75 10.66
CA ASN A 54 -11.46 -7.90 10.85
C ASN A 54 -10.93 -8.86 11.92
N GLU A 55 -9.62 -9.07 11.99
CA GLU A 55 -8.97 -9.85 13.06
C GLU A 55 -9.21 -9.22 14.43
N ILE A 56 -9.04 -7.89 14.56
CA ILE A 56 -9.33 -7.17 15.81
C ILE A 56 -10.80 -7.35 16.22
N LYS A 57 -11.74 -7.18 15.28
CA LYS A 57 -13.18 -7.36 15.56
C LYS A 57 -13.55 -8.77 16.01
N LEU A 58 -12.88 -9.79 15.45
CA LEU A 58 -13.07 -11.18 15.89
C LEU A 58 -12.58 -11.35 17.32
N ILE A 59 -11.39 -10.84 17.64
CA ILE A 59 -10.83 -10.88 18.99
C ILE A 59 -11.77 -10.15 19.98
N GLU A 60 -12.24 -8.95 19.68
CA GLU A 60 -13.18 -8.23 20.55
C GLU A 60 -14.46 -9.03 20.84
N LYS A 61 -14.93 -9.81 19.88
CA LYS A 61 -16.10 -10.68 20.03
C LYS A 61 -15.82 -11.94 20.86
N ASP A 62 -14.63 -12.52 20.77
CA ASP A 62 -14.21 -13.68 21.58
C ASP A 62 -13.97 -13.32 23.06
N PHE A 63 -13.67 -12.05 23.35
CA PHE A 63 -13.46 -11.54 24.72
C PHE A 63 -14.68 -10.82 25.32
N SER A 64 -15.85 -10.82 24.65
CA SER A 64 -17.13 -10.29 25.13
C SER A 64 -18.13 -11.40 25.46
#